data_AF-A0A1Y5YVK1-F1
#
_entry.id   AF-A0A1Y5YVK1-F1
#
_cell.length_a   1.000
_cell.length_b   1.000
_cell.length_c   1.000
_cell.angle_alpha   90.00
_cell.angle_beta   90.00
_cell.angle_gamma   90.00
#
_symmetry.space_group_name_H-M   'P 1'
#
loop_
_entity.id
_entity.type
_entity.pdbx_description
1 polymer ?
#
loop_
_entity_poly.entity_id
_entity_poly.type
_entity_poly.pdbx_seq_one_letter_code
_entity_poly.pdbx_strand_id
1 'polypeptide(L)'
;MVHRTTFYKHFEDKDALLAFGFEKYQEEASTIPLLDRLSKPFQVMEQFLHQKEISEIFESQIDDEQFSKFVHSHTREMKKQENQELNRICKSHTLPDELIIEFYSGVITTLSAWWFQKKKSVSAEEMDRYFQQMID
;
A
#
# COMPACT_ATOMS: atom_id res chain seq x y z
N MET A 1 -24.20 8.38 -15.33
CA MET A 1 -23.49 7.23 -15.92
C MET A 1 -22.67 7.74 -17.10
N VAL A 2 -21.35 7.53 -17.09
CA VAL A 2 -20.42 8.02 -18.14
C VAL A 2 -20.43 7.02 -19.30
N HIS A 3 -20.43 7.50 -20.55
CA HIS A 3 -20.43 6.63 -21.73
C HIS A 3 -19.06 5.97 -21.94
N ARG A 4 -19.02 4.75 -22.51
CA ARG A 4 -17.76 4.01 -22.75
C ARG A 4 -16.74 4.81 -23.57
N THR A 5 -17.22 5.54 -24.58
CA THR A 5 -16.33 6.40 -25.39
C THR A 5 -15.75 7.56 -24.61
N THR A 6 -16.41 8.00 -23.54
CA THR A 6 -15.84 9.00 -22.62
C THR A 6 -14.83 8.35 -21.68
N PHE A 7 -15.07 7.13 -21.19
CA PHE A 7 -14.08 6.39 -20.41
C PHE A 7 -12.76 6.22 -21.18
N TYR A 8 -12.83 5.70 -22.41
CA TYR A 8 -11.64 5.45 -23.24
C TYR A 8 -10.96 6.72 -23.78
N LYS A 9 -11.54 7.91 -23.55
CA LYS A 9 -10.84 9.18 -23.76
C LYS A 9 -9.87 9.52 -22.63
N HIS A 10 -10.06 8.95 -21.45
CA HIS A 10 -9.29 9.25 -20.24
C HIS A 10 -8.40 8.09 -19.80
N PHE A 11 -8.86 6.85 -19.99
CA PHE A 11 -8.15 5.66 -19.56
C PHE A 11 -8.10 4.64 -20.68
N GLU A 12 -6.93 4.04 -20.90
CA GLU A 12 -6.75 2.97 -21.90
C GLU A 12 -7.58 1.74 -21.53
N ASP A 13 -7.58 1.37 -20.25
CA ASP A 13 -8.32 0.25 -19.70
C ASP A 13 -8.63 0.45 -18.20
N LYS A 14 -9.16 -0.60 -17.57
CA LYS A 14 -9.49 -0.61 -16.13
C LYS A 14 -8.24 -0.55 -15.24
N ASP A 15 -7.09 -1.05 -15.72
CA ASP A 15 -5.85 -1.12 -14.95
C ASP A 15 -5.20 0.28 -14.90
N ALA A 16 -5.29 1.04 -16.00
CA ALA A 16 -4.95 2.46 -16.04
C ALA A 16 -5.82 3.31 -15.10
N LEU A 17 -7.13 3.01 -15.02
CA LEU A 17 -8.00 3.65 -14.01
C LEU A 17 -7.59 3.29 -12.58
N LEU A 18 -7.25 2.01 -12.34
CA LEU A 18 -6.82 1.55 -11.02
C LEU A 18 -5.51 2.22 -10.59
N ALA A 19 -4.52 2.28 -11.49
CA ALA A 19 -3.27 3.03 -11.29
C ALA A 19 -3.52 4.47 -10.91
N PHE A 20 -4.37 5.17 -11.66
CA PHE A 20 -4.75 6.55 -11.36
C PHE A 20 -5.39 6.70 -9.97
N GLY A 21 -6.23 5.74 -9.56
CA GLY A 21 -6.79 5.72 -8.21
C GLY A 21 -5.73 5.56 -7.11
N PHE A 22 -4.74 4.69 -7.32
CA PHE A 22 -3.63 4.50 -6.39
C PHE A 22 -2.68 5.70 -6.35
N GLU A 23 -2.46 6.40 -7.47
CA GLU A 23 -1.70 7.65 -7.50
C GLU A 23 -2.39 8.73 -6.66
N LYS A 24 -3.72 8.85 -6.76
CA LYS A 24 -4.50 9.78 -5.92
C LYS A 24 -4.41 9.42 -4.44
N TYR A 25 -4.52 8.14 -4.11
CA TYR A 25 -4.26 7.65 -2.76
C TYR A 25 -2.86 8.02 -2.28
N GLN A 26 -1.83 7.87 -3.12
CA GLN A 26 -0.45 8.20 -2.76
C GLN A 26 -0.27 9.71 -2.53
N GLU A 27 -0.87 10.55 -3.36
CA GLU A 27 -0.90 12.01 -3.16
C GLU A 27 -1.51 12.37 -1.81
N GLU A 28 -2.66 11.80 -1.46
CA GLU A 28 -3.31 12.04 -0.16
C GLU A 28 -2.47 11.49 1.01
N ALA A 29 -1.95 10.28 0.90
CA ALA A 29 -1.07 9.68 1.89
C ALA A 29 0.21 10.50 2.11
N SER A 30 0.74 11.17 1.07
CA SER A 30 1.93 12.01 1.19
C SER A 30 1.75 13.21 2.15
N THR A 31 0.50 13.59 2.46
CA THR A 31 0.18 14.63 3.44
C THR A 31 0.35 14.16 4.89
N ILE A 32 0.39 12.85 5.11
CA ILE A 32 0.60 12.23 6.42
C ILE A 32 2.10 12.26 6.77
N PRO A 33 2.47 12.56 8.03
CA PRO A 33 3.86 12.57 8.46
C PRO A 33 4.62 11.31 8.04
N LEU A 34 5.81 11.48 7.47
CA LEU A 34 6.63 10.38 6.93
C LEU A 34 6.90 9.29 7.98
N LEU A 35 7.16 9.70 9.22
CA LEU A 35 7.38 8.75 10.31
C LEU A 35 6.13 7.87 10.56
N ASP A 36 4.93 8.43 10.49
CA ASP A 36 3.70 7.64 10.65
C ASP A 36 3.49 6.71 9.44
N ARG A 37 3.81 7.13 8.22
CA ARG A 37 3.76 6.26 7.01
C ARG A 37 4.73 5.08 7.07
N LEU A 38 5.84 5.23 7.77
CA LEU A 38 6.88 4.19 7.92
C LEU A 38 6.68 3.31 9.15
N SER A 39 6.12 3.85 10.23
CA SER A 39 5.94 3.12 11.49
C SER A 39 4.54 2.55 11.69
N LYS A 40 3.52 3.17 11.08
CA LYS A 40 2.11 2.80 11.22
C LYS A 40 1.40 2.66 9.87
N PRO A 41 1.94 1.87 8.92
CA PRO A 41 1.40 1.79 7.56
C PRO A 41 -0.06 1.32 7.50
N PHE A 42 -0.55 0.54 8.46
CA PHE A 42 -1.91 0.04 8.48
C PHE A 42 -2.90 1.06 9.02
N GLN A 43 -2.57 1.82 10.06
CA GLN A 43 -3.38 2.97 10.47
C GLN A 43 -3.44 4.05 9.39
N VAL A 44 -2.35 4.22 8.62
CA VAL A 44 -2.38 5.08 7.43
C VAL A 44 -3.33 4.51 6.38
N MET A 45 -3.22 3.23 6.04
CA MET A 45 -4.10 2.56 5.08
C MET A 45 -5.59 2.65 5.47
N GLU A 46 -5.91 2.46 6.75
CA GLU A 46 -7.28 2.47 7.28
C GLU A 46 -8.00 3.81 7.01
N GLN A 47 -7.29 4.94 7.05
CA GLN A 47 -7.85 6.26 6.74
C GLN A 47 -8.48 6.31 5.34
N PHE A 48 -7.97 5.51 4.41
CA PHE A 48 -8.44 5.43 3.03
C PHE A 48 -9.45 4.30 2.80
N LEU A 49 -9.39 3.23 3.60
CA LEU A 49 -10.36 2.12 3.54
C LEU A 49 -11.76 2.52 4.02
N HIS A 50 -11.91 3.69 4.64
CA HIS A 50 -13.23 4.30 4.86
C HIS A 50 -13.96 4.61 3.55
N GLN A 51 -13.24 4.75 2.43
CA GLN A 51 -13.83 4.80 1.10
C GLN A 51 -14.26 3.39 0.71
N LYS A 52 -15.59 3.17 0.67
CA LYS A 52 -16.21 1.87 0.45
C LYS A 52 -15.66 1.18 -0.81
N GLU A 53 -15.51 1.94 -1.89
CA GLU A 53 -15.05 1.45 -3.19
C GLU A 53 -13.63 0.87 -3.11
N ILE A 54 -12.73 1.52 -2.37
CA ILE A 54 -11.35 1.03 -2.19
C ILE A 54 -11.37 -0.27 -1.39
N SER A 55 -12.12 -0.30 -0.28
CA SER A 55 -12.22 -1.52 0.53
C SER A 55 -12.81 -2.69 -0.27
N GLU A 56 -13.83 -2.45 -1.10
CA GLU A 56 -14.44 -3.48 -1.96
C GLU A 56 -13.48 -3.99 -3.04
N ILE A 57 -12.65 -3.12 -3.63
CA ILE A 57 -11.60 -3.52 -4.57
C ILE A 57 -10.62 -4.46 -3.88
N PHE A 58 -10.08 -4.07 -2.72
CA PHE A 58 -9.16 -4.93 -1.98
C PHE A 58 -9.81 -6.26 -1.59
N GLU A 59 -11.01 -6.25 -0.99
CA GLU A 59 -11.71 -7.47 -0.57
C GLU A 59 -12.05 -8.41 -1.74
N SER A 60 -12.33 -7.88 -2.93
CA SER A 60 -12.68 -8.69 -4.10
C SER A 60 -11.48 -9.18 -4.92
N GLN A 61 -10.35 -8.48 -4.85
CA GLN A 61 -9.16 -8.77 -5.66
C GLN A 61 -7.99 -9.36 -4.86
N ILE A 62 -8.12 -9.55 -3.54
CA ILE A 62 -6.97 -9.91 -2.70
C ILE A 62 -6.30 -11.24 -3.06
N ASP A 63 -7.07 -12.18 -3.62
CA ASP A 63 -6.57 -13.49 -4.05
C ASP A 63 -6.09 -13.49 -5.52
N ASP A 64 -6.21 -12.35 -6.23
CA ASP A 64 -5.71 -12.19 -7.59
C ASP A 64 -4.21 -11.84 -7.58
N GLU A 65 -3.40 -12.68 -8.23
CA GLU A 65 -1.94 -12.52 -8.25
C GLU A 65 -1.51 -11.23 -8.96
N GLN A 66 -2.21 -10.83 -10.03
CA GLN A 66 -1.88 -9.62 -10.78
C GLN A 66 -2.16 -8.37 -9.92
N PHE A 67 -3.28 -8.35 -9.20
CA PHE A 67 -3.60 -7.30 -8.25
C PHE A 67 -2.59 -7.25 -7.10
N SER A 68 -2.21 -8.39 -6.52
CA SER A 68 -1.19 -8.42 -5.47
C SER A 68 0.16 -7.88 -5.96
N LYS A 69 0.58 -8.21 -7.19
CA LYS A 69 1.80 -7.65 -7.82
C LYS A 69 1.68 -6.16 -8.04
N PHE A 70 0.52 -5.70 -8.48
CA PHE A 70 0.23 -4.28 -8.68
C PHE A 70 0.32 -3.47 -7.37
N VAL A 71 -0.29 -3.97 -6.29
CA VAL A 71 -0.23 -3.35 -4.95
C VAL A 71 1.21 -3.34 -4.43
N HIS A 72 1.93 -4.45 -4.59
CA HIS A 72 3.33 -4.53 -4.19
C HIS A 72 4.19 -3.51 -4.93
N SER A 73 4.06 -3.42 -6.26
CA SER A 73 4.80 -2.45 -7.09
C SER A 73 4.51 -1.01 -6.66
N HIS A 74 3.26 -0.66 -6.36
CA HIS A 74 2.91 0.68 -5.87
C HIS A 74 3.50 0.96 -4.49
N THR A 75 3.42 -0.01 -3.58
CA THR A 75 4.02 0.10 -2.25
C THR A 75 5.54 0.30 -2.36
N ARG A 76 6.19 -0.45 -3.25
CA ARG A 76 7.63 -0.35 -3.52
C ARG A 76 8.04 1.02 -4.02
N GLU A 77 7.34 1.58 -5.01
CA GLU A 77 7.63 2.92 -5.51
C GLU A 77 7.39 3.99 -4.44
N MET A 78 6.39 3.83 -3.59
CA MET A 78 6.18 4.72 -2.44
C MET A 78 7.37 4.65 -1.47
N LYS A 79 7.82 3.45 -1.09
CA LYS A 79 8.95 3.28 -0.16
C LYS A 79 10.27 3.76 -0.74
N LYS A 80 10.45 3.67 -2.05
CA LYS A 80 11.59 4.24 -2.76
C LYS A 80 11.65 5.77 -2.67
N GLN A 81 10.50 6.45 -2.73
CA GLN A 81 10.42 7.90 -2.48
C GLN A 81 10.75 8.25 -1.01
N GLU A 82 10.49 7.32 -0.09
CA GLU A 82 10.70 7.46 1.36
C GLU A 82 12.08 6.93 1.84
N ASN A 83 12.92 6.46 0.92
CA ASN A 83 14.13 5.67 1.21
C ASN A 83 15.10 6.31 2.22
N GLN A 84 15.27 7.64 2.16
CA GLN A 84 16.19 8.33 3.06
C GLN A 84 15.83 8.17 4.54
N GLU A 85 14.54 8.26 4.91
CA GLU A 85 14.10 8.03 6.29
C GLU A 85 13.96 6.54 6.58
N LEU A 86 13.59 5.73 5.59
CA LEU A 86 13.53 4.28 5.72
C LEU A 86 14.89 3.70 6.17
N ASN A 87 15.97 4.15 5.55
CA ASN A 87 17.34 3.79 5.93
C ASN A 87 17.76 4.27 7.33
N ARG A 88 17.17 5.35 7.84
CA ARG A 88 17.45 5.80 9.22
C ARG A 88 16.74 4.95 10.25
N ILE A 89 15.52 4.49 9.92
CA ILE A 89 14.71 3.62 10.80
C ILE A 89 15.30 2.20 10.79
N CYS A 90 15.66 1.68 9.63
CA CYS A 90 16.40 0.43 9.50
C CYS A 90 17.84 0.64 9.98
N LYS A 91 18.10 0.32 11.25
CA LYS A 91 19.43 0.41 11.91
C LYS A 91 20.55 -0.42 11.25
N SER A 92 20.28 -1.08 10.12
CA SER A 92 21.18 -1.98 9.40
C SER A 92 21.82 -1.29 8.17
N HIS A 93 22.82 -0.45 8.45
CA HIS A 93 23.55 0.36 7.46
C HIS A 93 24.40 -0.44 6.45
N THR A 94 24.40 -1.78 6.54
CA THR A 94 25.22 -2.67 5.69
C THR A 94 24.44 -3.26 4.52
N LEU A 95 23.12 -3.14 4.52
CA LEU A 95 22.27 -3.67 3.46
C LEU A 95 22.08 -2.65 2.33
N PRO A 96 21.97 -3.11 1.07
CA PRO A 96 21.59 -2.22 -0.03
C PRO A 96 20.18 -1.65 0.18
N ASP A 97 19.99 -0.36 -0.11
CA ASP A 97 18.70 0.34 -0.05
C ASP A 97 17.58 -0.43 -0.76
N GLU A 98 17.88 -0.99 -1.94
CA GLU A 98 16.91 -1.76 -2.72
C GLU A 98 16.36 -2.97 -1.95
N LEU A 99 17.20 -3.65 -1.17
CA LEU A 99 16.78 -4.79 -0.36
C LEU A 99 15.91 -4.35 0.82
N ILE A 100 16.22 -3.21 1.42
CA ILE A 100 15.43 -2.62 2.52
C ILE A 100 14.05 -2.23 1.99
N ILE A 101 13.99 -1.52 0.85
CA ILE A 101 12.75 -1.14 0.18
C ILE A 101 11.91 -2.37 -0.16
N GLU A 102 12.53 -3.39 -0.75
CA GLU A 102 11.86 -4.63 -1.14
C GLU A 102 11.27 -5.35 0.08
N PHE A 103 12.07 -5.50 1.14
CA PHE A 103 11.63 -6.13 2.38
C PHE A 103 10.45 -5.40 3.00
N TYR A 104 10.56 -4.08 3.20
CA TYR A 104 9.51 -3.28 3.82
C TYR A 104 8.20 -3.34 3.02
N SER A 105 8.30 -3.23 1.69
CA SER A 105 7.16 -3.28 0.78
C SER A 105 6.53 -4.68 0.75
N GLY A 106 7.34 -5.72 0.81
CA GLY A 106 6.91 -7.12 0.84
C GLY A 106 6.17 -7.46 2.13
N VAL A 107 6.68 -7.05 3.29
CA VAL A 107 6.01 -7.27 4.59
C VAL A 107 4.65 -6.56 4.62
N ILE A 108 4.59 -5.28 4.21
CA ILE A 108 3.32 -4.53 4.15
C ILE A 108 2.32 -5.24 3.23
N THR A 109 2.74 -5.64 2.02
CA THR A 109 1.86 -6.31 1.06
C THR A 109 1.33 -7.63 1.63
N THR A 110 2.20 -8.45 2.21
CA THR A 110 1.86 -9.77 2.76
C THR A 110 0.89 -9.64 3.94
N LEU A 111 1.17 -8.73 4.87
CA LEU A 111 0.31 -8.47 6.02
C LEU A 111 -1.04 -7.88 5.60
N SER A 112 -1.06 -7.01 4.58
CA SER A 112 -2.31 -6.48 4.02
C SER A 112 -3.16 -7.61 3.45
N ALA A 113 -2.57 -8.49 2.63
CA ALA A 113 -3.27 -9.63 2.06
C ALA A 113 -3.89 -10.52 3.15
N TRP A 114 -3.10 -10.85 4.18
CA TRP A 114 -3.59 -11.61 5.32
C TRP A 114 -4.74 -10.90 6.05
N TRP A 115 -4.62 -9.59 6.28
CA TRP A 115 -5.62 -8.80 7.00
C TRP A 115 -6.96 -8.79 6.25
N PHE A 116 -6.95 -8.58 4.94
CA PHE A 116 -8.14 -8.61 4.10
C PHE A 116 -8.74 -10.01 3.97
N GLN A 117 -7.92 -11.06 3.81
CA GLN A 117 -8.40 -12.45 3.81
C GLN A 117 -9.09 -12.83 5.12
N LYS A 118 -8.66 -12.25 6.25
CA LYS A 118 -9.32 -12.39 7.56
C LYS A 118 -10.46 -11.39 7.78
N LYS A 119 -10.91 -10.69 6.74
CA LYS A 119 -11.98 -9.68 6.80
C LYS A 119 -11.71 -8.59 7.83
N LYS A 120 -10.44 -8.18 7.94
CA LYS A 120 -9.95 -7.19 8.89
C LYS A 120 -10.34 -7.54 10.34
N SER A 121 -10.11 -8.79 10.75
CA SER A 121 -10.52 -9.31 12.07
C SER A 121 -9.82 -8.68 13.28
N VAL A 122 -8.74 -7.94 13.04
CA VAL A 122 -7.99 -7.17 14.05
C VAL A 122 -7.94 -5.70 13.62
N SER A 123 -7.67 -4.77 14.55
CA SER A 123 -7.59 -3.35 14.21
C SER A 123 -6.33 -3.02 13.40
N ALA A 124 -6.34 -1.88 12.71
CA ALA A 124 -5.16 -1.36 12.02
C ALA A 124 -3.96 -1.16 12.97
N GLU A 125 -4.23 -0.71 14.19
CA GLU A 125 -3.21 -0.56 15.23
C GLU A 125 -2.58 -1.92 15.63
N GLU A 126 -3.37 -3.00 15.66
CA GLU A 126 -2.84 -4.34 15.90
C GLU A 126 -2.00 -4.83 14.71
N MET A 127 -2.39 -4.51 13.48
CA MET A 127 -1.58 -4.80 12.30
C MET A 127 -0.24 -4.05 12.31
N ASP A 128 -0.24 -2.79 12.76
CA ASP A 128 1.00 -2.03 12.95
C ASP A 128 1.88 -2.65 14.03
N ARG A 129 1.31 -3.22 15.11
CA ARG A 129 2.09 -4.02 16.07
C ARG A 129 2.71 -5.26 15.44
N TYR A 130 1.97 -6.01 14.63
CA TYR A 130 2.52 -7.18 13.92
C TYR A 130 3.62 -6.79 12.95
N PHE A 131 3.43 -5.68 12.24
CA PHE A 131 4.42 -5.11 11.35
C PHE A 131 5.73 -4.79 12.08
N GLN A 132 5.66 -4.05 13.19
CA GLN A 132 6.85 -3.71 13.99
C GLN A 132 7.59 -4.97 14.48
N GLN A 133 6.86 -5.98 14.96
CA GLN A 133 7.46 -7.26 15.40
C GLN A 133 8.17 -8.04 14.29
N MET A 134 7.86 -7.79 13.01
CA MET A 134 8.52 -8.44 11.87
C MET A 134 9.76 -7.70 11.38
N ILE A 135 9.86 -6.40 11.66
CA ILE A 135 10.94 -5.55 11.16
C ILE A 135 11.97 -5.17 12.23
N ASP A 136 11.64 -5.31 13.52
CA ASP A 136 12.54 -5.20 14.68
C ASP A 136 13.32 -6.50 14.94
#